data_AF-A0A5B9D3M2-F1
#
_entry.id   AF-A0A5B9D3M2-F1
#
_cell.length_a   1.000
_cell.length_b   1.000
_cell.length_c   1.000
_cell.angle_alpha   90.00
_cell.angle_beta   90.00
_cell.angle_gamma   90.00
#
_symmetry.space_group_name_H-M   'P 1'
#
loop_
_entity.id
_entity.type
_entity.pdbx_description
1 polymer ?
#
loop_
_entity_poly.entity_id
_entity_poly.type
_entity_poly.pdbx_seq_one_letter_code
_entity_poly.pdbx_strand_id
1 'polypeptide(L)'
;MNKIIITTLLLCTGLIAAGCEKTYSVEDFRKDEKLRAEWAARCDGAGDSTNCQNVRIVIHEDMRKDFREFRNRLFGNKNKQKTKEQSEKEQDKGNN
;
A
#
# COMPACT_ATOMS: atom_id res chain seq x y z
N MET A 1 36.98 -33.40 21.99
CA MET A 1 35.90 -33.67 21.02
C MET A 1 34.60 -32.90 21.31
N ASN A 2 34.28 -32.50 22.55
CA ASN A 2 33.07 -31.70 22.83
C ASN A 2 33.14 -30.21 22.39
N LYS A 3 34.34 -29.62 22.32
CA LYS A 3 34.51 -28.20 21.96
C LYS A 3 34.02 -27.87 20.56
N ILE A 4 34.28 -28.78 19.60
CA ILE A 4 33.86 -28.61 18.20
C ILE A 4 32.33 -28.63 18.12
N ILE A 5 31.68 -29.58 18.78
CA ILE A 5 30.21 -29.73 18.79
C ILE A 5 29.52 -28.49 19.36
N ILE A 6 30.05 -27.92 20.45
CA ILE A 6 29.51 -26.69 21.06
C ILE A 6 29.64 -25.49 20.10
N THR A 7 30.78 -25.37 19.41
CA THR A 7 30.97 -24.28 18.44
C THR A 7 30.06 -24.43 17.21
N THR A 8 29.81 -25.65 16.72
CA THR A 8 28.87 -25.86 15.61
C THR A 8 27.43 -25.55 16.01
N LEU A 9 27.03 -25.93 17.23
CA LEU A 9 25.69 -25.63 17.76
C LEU A 9 25.44 -24.12 17.88
N LEU A 10 26.41 -23.36 18.40
CA LEU A 10 26.30 -21.90 18.50
C LEU A 10 26.24 -21.21 17.13
N LEU A 11 27.01 -21.70 16.16
CA LEU A 11 26.97 -21.19 14.78
C LEU A 11 25.62 -21.48 14.10
N CYS A 12 25.04 -22.66 14.32
CA CYS A 12 23.71 -23.00 13.78
C CYS A 12 22.61 -22.12 14.38
N THR A 13 22.62 -21.86 15.68
CA THR A 13 21.63 -20.98 16.33
C THR A 13 21.77 -19.53 15.83
N GLY A 14 22.99 -19.06 15.57
CA GLY A 14 23.24 -17.75 14.97
C GLY A 14 22.81 -17.64 13.51
N LEU A 15 22.98 -18.71 12.72
CA LEU A 15 22.54 -18.75 11.31
C LEU A 15 21.03 -18.72 11.16
N ILE A 16 20.29 -19.40 12.05
CA ILE A 16 18.82 -19.44 12.00
C ILE A 16 18.24 -18.03 12.26
N ALA A 17 18.87 -17.23 13.12
CA ALA A 17 18.46 -15.84 13.37
C ALA A 17 18.65 -14.93 12.14
N ALA A 18 19.67 -15.19 11.31
CA ALA A 18 19.91 -14.44 10.07
C ALA A 18 18.93 -14.82 8.93
N GLY A 19 18.26 -15.97 9.03
CA GLY A 19 17.22 -16.42 8.10
C GLY A 19 15.80 -16.02 8.50
N CYS A 20 15.58 -15.49 9.70
CA CYS A 20 14.28 -14.95 10.11
C CYS A 20 14.07 -13.57 9.48
N GLU A 21 13.47 -13.57 8.30
CA GLU A 21 12.98 -12.37 7.66
C GLU A 21 12.04 -11.61 8.60
N LYS A 22 12.38 -10.37 8.94
CA LYS A 22 11.56 -9.54 9.82
C LYS A 22 10.18 -9.34 9.20
N THR A 23 9.13 -9.68 9.92
CA THR A 23 7.75 -9.34 9.53
C THR A 23 7.49 -7.87 9.84
N TYR A 24 7.20 -7.08 8.81
CA TYR A 24 6.81 -5.69 8.88
C TYR A 24 5.29 -5.57 8.83
N SER A 25 4.73 -4.68 9.64
CA SER A 25 3.30 -4.38 9.64
C SER A 25 2.95 -3.42 8.49
N VAL A 26 1.65 -3.31 8.20
CA VAL A 26 1.12 -2.29 7.27
C VAL A 26 1.52 -0.88 7.70
N GLU A 27 1.53 -0.60 9.02
CA GLU A 27 1.92 0.71 9.55
C GLU A 27 3.40 1.04 9.34
N ASP A 28 4.27 0.04 9.42
CA ASP A 28 5.70 0.23 9.14
C ASP A 28 5.89 0.69 7.68
N PHE A 29 5.20 0.04 6.75
CA PHE A 29 5.21 0.43 5.34
C PHE A 29 4.57 1.80 5.09
N ARG A 30 3.54 2.20 5.84
CA ARG A 30 2.95 3.56 5.73
C ARG A 30 3.92 4.66 6.15
N LYS A 31 4.71 4.41 7.19
CA LYS A 31 5.64 5.40 7.78
C LYS A 31 6.95 5.51 7.01
N ASP A 32 7.45 4.41 6.44
CA ASP A 32 8.74 4.35 5.77
C ASP A 32 8.58 4.10 4.26
N GLU A 33 8.75 5.16 3.48
CA GLU A 33 8.67 5.11 2.02
C GLU A 33 9.79 4.26 1.40
N LYS A 34 11.01 4.32 1.95
CA LYS A 34 12.15 3.58 1.41
C LYS A 34 11.95 2.08 1.61
N LEU A 35 11.50 1.69 2.80
CA LEU A 35 11.13 0.31 3.11
C LEU A 35 10.03 -0.18 2.16
N ARG A 36 8.98 0.63 1.95
CA ARG A 36 7.90 0.30 1.02
C ARG A 36 8.41 0.08 -0.41
N ALA A 37 9.27 0.97 -0.92
CA ALA A 37 9.81 0.88 -2.28
C ALA A 37 10.68 -0.36 -2.47
N GLU A 38 11.56 -0.66 -1.50
CA GLU A 38 12.40 -1.86 -1.53
C GLU A 38 11.56 -3.15 -1.56
N TRP A 39 10.56 -3.23 -0.69
CA TRP A 39 9.67 -4.38 -0.64
C TRP A 39 8.74 -4.46 -1.85
N ALA A 40 8.28 -3.34 -2.39
CA ALA A 40 7.50 -3.32 -3.62
C ALA A 40 8.30 -3.94 -4.78
N ALA A 41 9.55 -3.52 -4.96
CA ALA A 41 10.44 -4.06 -5.99
C ALA A 41 10.73 -5.55 -5.76
N ARG A 42 10.90 -5.96 -4.50
CA ARG A 42 11.16 -7.37 -4.15
C ARG A 42 9.95 -8.28 -4.36
N CYS A 43 8.74 -7.74 -4.27
CA CYS A 43 7.49 -8.49 -4.40
C CYS A 43 6.92 -8.49 -5.83
N ASP A 44 7.59 -7.84 -6.79
CA ASP A 44 7.18 -7.73 -8.19
C ASP A 44 7.45 -9.05 -8.94
N GLY A 45 6.50 -9.98 -8.86
CA GLY A 45 6.44 -11.18 -9.72
C GLY A 45 6.16 -12.51 -9.04
N ALA A 46 6.44 -12.70 -7.74
CA ALA A 46 6.24 -14.01 -7.10
C ALA A 46 6.15 -14.05 -5.57
N GLY A 47 6.27 -12.92 -4.85
CA GLY A 47 6.28 -12.94 -3.38
C GLY A 47 4.88 -13.12 -2.78
N ASP A 48 4.67 -14.18 -2.01
CA ASP A 48 3.44 -14.46 -1.24
C ASP A 48 3.62 -14.25 0.28
N SER A 49 4.82 -13.83 0.69
CA SER A 49 5.15 -13.56 2.09
C SER A 49 4.21 -12.53 2.71
N THR A 50 4.04 -12.60 4.03
CA THR A 50 3.24 -11.62 4.80
C THR A 50 3.66 -10.18 4.51
N ASN A 51 4.97 -9.94 4.31
CA ASN A 51 5.47 -8.62 3.97
C ASN A 51 5.03 -8.17 2.57
N CYS A 52 5.01 -9.08 1.59
CA CYS A 52 4.47 -8.79 0.26
C CYS A 52 2.96 -8.50 0.29
N GLN A 53 2.21 -9.17 1.16
CA GLN A 53 0.79 -8.86 1.35
C GLN A 53 0.62 -7.48 1.99
N ASN A 54 1.37 -7.19 3.05
CA ASN A 54 1.29 -5.93 3.78
C ASN A 54 1.71 -4.73 2.92
N VAL A 55 2.80 -4.83 2.14
CA VAL A 55 3.22 -3.74 1.25
C VAL A 55 2.21 -3.50 0.12
N ARG A 56 1.60 -4.56 -0.44
CA ARG A 56 0.54 -4.45 -1.46
C ARG A 56 -0.70 -3.73 -0.94
N ILE A 57 -1.10 -3.98 0.32
CA ILE A 57 -2.22 -3.25 0.94
C ILE A 57 -1.97 -1.73 0.87
N VAL A 58 -0.78 -1.28 1.27
CA VAL A 58 -0.43 0.15 1.25
C VAL A 58 -0.40 0.70 -0.18
N ILE A 59 0.24 0.00 -1.12
CA ILE A 59 0.28 0.41 -2.53
C ILE A 59 -1.13 0.53 -3.13
N HIS A 60 -2.02 -0.41 -2.84
CA HIS A 60 -3.41 -0.37 -3.33
C HIS A 60 -4.24 0.74 -2.66
N GLU A 61 -3.95 1.09 -1.41
CA GLU A 61 -4.57 2.26 -0.75
C GLU A 61 -4.11 3.56 -1.40
N ASP A 62 -2.81 3.73 -1.62
CA ASP A 62 -2.21 4.89 -2.28
C ASP A 62 -2.78 5.06 -3.69
N MET A 63 -2.77 4.00 -4.50
CA MET A 63 -3.32 4.02 -5.86
C MET A 63 -4.82 4.37 -5.86
N ARG A 64 -5.61 3.85 -4.91
CA ARG A 64 -7.03 4.20 -4.80
C ARG A 64 -7.24 5.65 -4.41
N LYS A 65 -6.40 6.20 -3.53
CA LYS A 65 -6.45 7.61 -3.13
C LYS A 65 -6.10 8.51 -4.31
N ASP A 66 -5.00 8.21 -5.02
CA ASP A 66 -4.55 8.96 -6.18
C ASP A 66 -5.58 8.92 -7.30
N PHE A 67 -6.14 7.75 -7.58
CA PHE A 67 -7.21 7.61 -8.58
C PHE A 67 -8.47 8.40 -8.19
N ARG A 68 -8.86 8.37 -6.92
CA ARG A 68 -10.01 9.15 -6.42
C ARG A 68 -9.76 10.64 -6.59
N GLU A 69 -8.58 11.11 -6.21
CA GLU A 69 -8.20 12.51 -6.34
C GLU A 69 -8.16 12.95 -7.80
N PHE A 70 -7.51 12.17 -8.66
CA PHE A 70 -7.45 12.40 -10.09
C PHE A 70 -8.85 12.47 -10.72
N ARG A 71 -9.71 11.49 -10.41
CA ARG A 71 -11.11 11.47 -10.88
C ARG A 71 -11.88 12.70 -10.40
N ASN A 72 -11.72 13.09 -9.14
CA ASN A 72 -12.39 14.26 -8.58
C ASN A 72 -11.90 15.56 -9.27
N ARG A 73 -10.60 15.68 -9.59
CA ARG A 73 -10.06 16.82 -10.34
C ARG A 73 -10.65 16.90 -11.76
N LEU A 74 -10.76 15.77 -12.46
CA LEU A 74 -11.27 15.75 -13.84
C LEU A 74 -12.79 15.90 -13.95
N PHE A 75 -13.55 15.24 -13.08
CA PHE A 75 -15.01 15.08 -13.21
C PHE A 75 -15.82 15.75 -12.09
N GLY A 76 -15.19 16.09 -10.96
CA GLY A 76 -15.89 16.68 -9.80
C GLY A 76 -16.51 18.04 -10.12
N ASN A 77 -15.82 18.88 -10.89
CA ASN A 77 -16.34 20.20 -11.29
C ASN A 77 -17.45 20.09 -12.34
N LYS A 78 -17.32 19.17 -13.30
CA LYS A 78 -18.31 18.98 -14.38
C LYS A 78 -19.66 18.51 -13.86
N ASN A 79 -19.67 17.59 -12.89
CA ASN A 79 -20.91 17.15 -12.27
C ASN A 79 -21.58 18.27 -11.47
N LYS A 80 -20.82 19.07 -10.72
CA LYS A 80 -21.36 20.21 -9.96
C LYS A 80 -21.97 21.28 -10.86
N GLN A 81 -21.36 21.53 -12.02
CA GLN A 81 -21.86 22.50 -13.01
C GLN A 81 -23.13 21.99 -13.71
N LYS A 82 -23.13 20.71 -14.12
CA LYS A 82 -24.31 20.06 -14.72
C LYS A 82 -25.50 19.99 -13.77
N THR A 83 -25.26 19.73 -12.47
CA THR A 83 -26.31 19.76 -11.44
C THR A 83 -26.86 21.16 -11.23
N LYS A 84 -26.01 22.20 -11.25
CA LYS A 84 -26.46 23.60 -11.17
C LYS A 84 -27.31 24.02 -12.37
N GLU A 85 -26.85 23.71 -13.58
CA GLU A 85 -27.59 24.00 -14.81
C GLU A 85 -28.93 23.25 -14.88
N GLN A 86 -29.03 22.03 -14.33
CA GLN A 86 -30.29 21.31 -14.23
C GLN A 86 -31.22 21.94 -13.18
N SER A 87 -30.71 22.33 -12.00
CA SER A 87 -31.53 22.98 -10.98
C SER A 87 -32.04 24.36 -11.42
N GLU A 88 -31.26 25.13 -12.18
CA GLU A 88 -31.67 26.43 -12.73
C GLU A 88 -32.77 26.24 -13.79
N LYS A 89 -32.65 25.24 -14.67
CA LYS A 89 -33.68 24.92 -15.68
C LYS A 89 -34.98 24.38 -15.09
N GLU A 90 -34.93 23.74 -13.91
CA GLU A 90 -36.13 23.27 -13.21
C GLU A 90 -36.82 24.40 -12.45
N GLN A 91 -36.07 25.34 -11.88
CA GLN A 91 -36.65 26.54 -11.26
C GLN A 91 -37.32 27.47 -12.28
N ASP A 92 -36.74 27.63 -13.47
CA ASP A 92 -37.30 28.50 -14.52
C ASP A 92 -38.59 27.91 -15.14
N LYS A 93 -38.76 26.58 -15.11
CA LYS A 93 -39.99 25.90 -15.56
C LYS A 93 -41.12 25.91 -14.53
N GLY A 94 -40.82 26.10 -13.25
CA GLY A 94 -41.83 26.16 -12.18
C GLY A 94 -42.47 27.54 -11.97
N ASN A 95 -41.88 28.59 -12.57
CA ASN A 95 -42.30 29.98 -12.43
C ASN A 95 -43.03 30.54 -13.67
N ASN A 96 -43.43 29.69 -14.63
CA ASN A 96 -44.16 30.05 -15.85
C ASN A 96 -45.45 29.23 -15.97
#